data_AF-A0A937H2R0-F1
#
_entry.id   AF-A0A937H2R0-F1
#
_cell.length_a   1.000
_cell.length_b   1.000
_cell.length_c   1.000
_cell.angle_alpha   90.00
_cell.angle_beta   90.00
_cell.angle_gamma   90.00
#
_symmetry.space_group_name_H-M   'P 1'
#
loop_
_entity.id
_entity.type
_entity.pdbx_description
1 polymer ?
#
loop_
_entity_poly.entity_id
_entity_poly.type
_entity_poly.pdbx_seq_one_letter_code
_entity_poly.pdbx_strand_id
1 'polypeptide(L)'
;MKNIIYKLFLVSAITFGFVSCDDFVDYEASETYNIVAEDYFKSSSDYEAALVGVYDVTQWTLYNWMIGEIASENSLCGGESATDVLGLQKIDDMIHDAEND
;
A
#
# COMPACT_ATOMS: atom_id res chain seq x y z
N MET A 1 -21.84 58.00 -18.95
CA MET A 1 -22.42 56.75 -18.41
C MET A 1 -21.76 55.49 -18.99
N LYS A 2 -21.71 55.31 -20.33
CA LYS A 2 -21.03 54.15 -20.97
C LYS A 2 -19.58 53.91 -20.51
N ASN A 3 -18.76 54.96 -20.41
CA ASN A 3 -17.35 54.83 -19.97
C ASN A 3 -17.18 54.41 -18.50
N ILE A 4 -18.17 54.68 -17.65
CA ILE A 4 -18.19 54.20 -16.26
C ILE A 4 -18.58 52.72 -16.22
N ILE A 5 -19.55 52.32 -17.05
CA ILE A 5 -19.98 50.91 -17.20
C ILE A 5 -18.83 50.03 -17.72
N TYR A 6 -18.07 50.48 -18.72
CA TYR A 6 -16.91 49.73 -19.22
C TYR A 6 -15.80 49.58 -18.19
N LYS A 7 -15.54 50.61 -17.38
CA LYS A 7 -14.58 50.53 -16.26
C LYS A 7 -15.05 49.53 -15.20
N LEU A 8 -16.34 49.53 -14.86
CA LEU A 8 -16.92 48.60 -13.90
C LEU A 8 -16.83 47.15 -14.39
N PHE A 9 -17.08 46.93 -15.69
CA PHE A 9 -16.97 45.62 -16.32
C PHE A 9 -15.52 45.11 -16.35
N LEU A 10 -14.56 45.99 -16.63
CA LEU A 10 -13.14 45.65 -16.61
C LEU A 10 -12.65 45.26 -15.21
N VAL A 11 -13.08 45.99 -14.17
CA VAL A 11 -12.77 45.65 -12.77
C VAL A 11 -13.38 44.30 -12.39
N SER A 12 -14.63 44.04 -12.76
CA SER A 12 -15.30 42.74 -12.56
C SER A 12 -14.54 41.59 -13.22
N ALA A 13 -14.17 41.75 -14.50
CA ALA A 13 -13.44 40.73 -15.25
C ALA A 13 -12.07 40.41 -14.62
N ILE A 14 -11.37 41.43 -14.12
CA ILE A 14 -10.09 41.25 -13.43
C ILE A 14 -10.30 40.50 -12.11
N THR A 15 -11.32 40.84 -11.32
CA THR A 15 -11.57 40.15 -10.03
C THR A 15 -11.96 38.68 -10.21
N PHE A 16 -12.68 38.33 -11.27
CA PHE A 16 -13.02 36.93 -11.57
C PHE A 16 -11.84 36.14 -12.16
N GLY A 17 -10.89 36.81 -12.82
CA GLY A 17 -9.72 36.16 -13.43
C GLY A 17 -8.66 35.66 -12.44
N PHE A 18 -8.71 36.09 -11.18
CA PHE A 18 -7.75 35.69 -10.13
C PHE A 18 -8.25 34.56 -9.21
N VAL A 19 -9.46 34.05 -9.42
CA VAL A 19 -9.97 32.89 -8.67
C VAL A 19 -9.57 31.62 -9.42
N SER A 20 -8.36 31.10 -9.15
CA SER A 20 -8.00 29.71 -9.50
C SER A 20 -8.43 28.76 -8.38
N CYS A 21 -8.77 27.53 -8.73
CA CYS A 21 -9.09 26.46 -7.79
C CYS A 21 -7.90 25.50 -7.78
N ASP A 22 -7.04 25.59 -6.77
CA ASP A 22 -5.86 24.71 -6.64
C ASP A 22 -6.24 23.34 -6.01
N ASP A 23 -7.35 23.29 -5.26
CA ASP A 23 -7.84 22.12 -4.51
C ASP A 23 -8.24 20.89 -5.36
N PHE A 24 -8.19 20.96 -6.71
CA PHE A 24 -8.52 19.80 -7.55
C PHE A 24 -7.35 18.82 -7.71
N VAL A 25 -6.11 19.26 -7.46
CA VAL A 25 -4.90 18.43 -7.66
C VAL A 25 -4.27 18.01 -6.33
N ASP A 26 -4.59 18.69 -5.24
CA ASP A 26 -4.09 18.38 -3.90
C ASP A 26 -5.01 17.34 -3.25
N TYR A 27 -4.68 16.06 -3.46
CA TYR A 27 -5.33 14.94 -2.78
C TYR A 27 -4.58 14.63 -1.48
N GLU A 28 -5.26 14.81 -0.35
CA GLU A 28 -4.75 14.38 0.94
C GLU A 28 -5.24 12.96 1.26
N ALA A 29 -4.33 12.08 1.71
CA ALA A 29 -4.71 10.70 2.07
C ALA A 29 -5.79 10.62 3.18
N SER A 30 -5.90 11.68 3.98
CA SER A 30 -6.95 11.87 4.98
C SER A 30 -8.36 11.89 4.39
N GLU A 31 -8.53 12.29 3.12
CA GLU A 31 -9.82 12.36 2.43
C GLU A 31 -10.44 10.97 2.19
N THR A 32 -9.60 9.93 2.11
CA THR A 32 -10.02 8.54 1.89
C THR A 32 -9.74 7.66 3.12
N TYR A 33 -9.41 8.26 4.27
CA TYR A 33 -9.05 7.53 5.51
C TYR A 33 -7.89 6.55 5.32
N ASN A 34 -7.00 6.82 4.36
CA ASN A 34 -5.81 6.01 4.16
C ASN A 34 -4.74 6.42 5.17
N ILE A 35 -4.10 5.44 5.79
CA ILE A 35 -2.94 5.66 6.64
C ILE A 35 -1.72 5.83 5.74
N VAL A 36 -0.98 6.92 5.93
CA VAL A 36 0.27 7.21 5.22
C VAL A 36 1.44 7.30 6.17
N ALA A 37 2.66 7.35 5.63
CA ALA A 37 3.88 7.39 6.43
C ALA A 37 3.88 8.59 7.40
N GLU A 38 3.38 9.75 6.96
CA GLU A 38 3.29 10.98 7.75
C GLU A 38 2.45 10.82 9.02
N ASP A 39 1.47 9.90 9.02
CA ASP A 39 0.64 9.63 10.20
C ASP A 39 1.46 9.01 11.34
N TYR A 40 2.54 8.30 11.02
CA TYR A 40 3.40 7.65 12.01
C TYR A 40 4.42 8.60 12.67
N PHE A 41 4.47 9.88 12.27
CA PHE A 41 5.41 10.87 12.81
C PHE A 41 4.74 11.97 13.64
N LYS A 42 3.46 11.80 14.00
CA LYS A 42 2.67 12.81 14.73
C LYS A 42 2.88 12.78 16.25
N SER A 43 3.18 11.62 16.82
CA SER A 43 3.45 11.45 18.25
C SER A 43 4.51 10.37 18.52
N SER A 44 5.04 10.36 19.75
CA SER A 44 6.01 9.33 20.17
C SER A 44 5.43 7.91 20.12
N SER A 45 4.12 7.74 20.35
CA SER A 45 3.48 6.43 20.27
C SER A 45 3.31 5.95 18.83
N ASP A 46 3.08 6.87 17.89
CA ASP A 46 2.95 6.52 16.48
C ASP A 46 4.31 6.05 15.93
N TYR A 47 5.39 6.71 16.34
CA TYR A 47 6.75 6.30 16.00
C TYR A 47 7.09 4.91 16.54
N GLU A 48 6.72 4.64 17.80
CA GLU A 48 6.93 3.32 18.41
C GLU A 48 6.13 2.23 17.68
N ALA A 49 4.88 2.53 17.31
CA ALA A 49 4.06 1.61 16.52
C ALA A 49 4.69 1.31 15.15
N ALA A 50 5.22 2.33 14.46
CA ALA A 50 5.96 2.12 13.22
C ALA A 50 7.23 1.29 13.42
N LEU A 51 8.02 1.58 14.46
CA LEU A 51 9.23 0.84 14.79
C LEU A 51 8.95 -0.65 15.03
N VAL A 52 7.91 -0.96 15.81
CA VAL A 52 7.48 -2.33 16.06
C VAL A 52 6.97 -2.99 14.77
N GLY A 53 6.17 -2.27 13.97
CA GLY A 53 5.61 -2.77 12.72
C GLY A 53 6.67 -3.16 11.67
N VAL A 54 7.89 -2.62 11.72
CA VAL A 54 8.99 -3.08 10.85
C VAL A 54 9.29 -4.57 11.07
N TYR A 55 9.07 -5.11 12.27
CA TYR A 55 9.31 -6.51 12.54
C TYR A 55 8.25 -7.46 11.96
N ASP A 56 7.04 -6.98 11.67
CA ASP A 56 5.95 -7.81 11.10
C ASP A 56 6.35 -8.42 9.75
N VAL A 57 7.11 -7.68 8.95
CA VAL A 57 7.63 -8.15 7.65
C VAL A 57 8.54 -9.38 7.79
N THR A 58 9.20 -9.55 8.94
CA THR A 58 10.03 -10.73 9.21
C THR A 58 9.18 -12.02 9.20
N GLN A 59 7.89 -11.95 9.53
CA GLN A 59 7.00 -13.11 9.44
C GLN A 59 6.82 -13.57 7.99
N TRP A 60 6.85 -12.67 7.00
CA TRP A 60 6.67 -13.04 5.60
C TRP A 60 7.76 -13.97 5.09
N THR A 61 8.95 -13.89 5.69
CA THR A 61 10.07 -14.75 5.32
C THR A 61 9.95 -16.17 5.86
N LEU A 62 9.00 -16.47 6.77
CA LEU A 62 8.82 -17.79 7.40
C LEU A 62 8.88 -18.96 6.39
N TYR A 63 8.17 -18.79 5.28
CA TYR A 63 8.10 -19.83 4.25
C TYR A 63 9.43 -20.08 3.54
N ASN A 64 10.34 -19.11 3.47
CA ASN A 64 11.64 -19.31 2.80
C ASN A 64 12.45 -20.42 3.49
N TRP A 65 12.51 -20.41 4.82
CA TRP A 65 13.22 -21.43 5.58
C TRP A 65 12.46 -22.75 5.59
N MET A 66 11.13 -22.70 5.77
CA MET A 66 10.31 -23.91 5.80
C MET A 66 10.35 -24.66 4.47
N ILE A 67 10.23 -23.95 3.34
CA ILE A 67 10.35 -24.54 2.00
C ILE A 67 11.75 -25.12 1.80
N GLY A 68 12.80 -24.43 2.26
CA GLY A 68 14.17 -24.94 2.20
C GLY A 68 14.35 -26.27 2.94
N GLU A 69 13.78 -26.40 4.14
CA GLU A 69 13.82 -27.66 4.92
C GLU A 69 13.02 -28.78 4.24
N ILE A 70 11.81 -28.48 3.76
CA ILE A 70 10.96 -29.44 3.05
C ILE A 70 11.66 -29.95 1.79
N ALA A 71 12.20 -29.06 0.95
CA ALA A 71 12.91 -29.42 -0.27
C ALA A 71 14.27 -30.12 -0.03
N SER A 72 14.73 -30.21 1.22
CA SER A 72 16.02 -30.81 1.59
C SER A 72 15.93 -32.28 2.04
N GLU A 73 14.73 -32.89 1.98
CA GLU A 73 14.43 -34.23 2.50
C GLU A 73 14.66 -34.40 4.03
N ASN A 74 14.88 -33.30 4.78
CA ASN A 74 15.06 -33.33 6.24
C ASN A 74 13.74 -33.30 7.02
N SER A 75 12.64 -32.93 6.37
CA SER A 75 11.32 -32.75 6.97
C SER A 75 10.24 -33.17 5.99
N LEU A 76 9.07 -33.56 6.52
CA LEU A 76 7.85 -33.75 5.74
C LEU A 76 7.08 -32.42 5.68
N CYS A 77 6.41 -32.12 4.57
CA CYS A 77 5.63 -30.88 4.38
C CYS A 77 4.44 -30.69 5.33
N GLY A 78 3.93 -31.76 5.96
CA GLY A 78 2.81 -31.71 6.90
C GLY A 78 1.45 -31.37 6.25
N GLY A 79 0.54 -30.79 7.03
CA GLY A 79 -0.85 -30.51 6.66
C GLY A 79 -1.86 -31.33 7.46
N GLU A 80 -3.06 -30.79 7.66
CA GLU A 80 -4.16 -31.47 8.35
C GLU A 80 -4.66 -32.71 7.58
N SER A 81 -4.62 -32.64 6.25
CA SER A 81 -5.02 -33.71 5.34
C SER A 81 -4.22 -33.69 4.04
N ALA A 82 -4.39 -34.73 3.21
CA ALA A 82 -3.70 -34.89 1.93
C ALA A 82 -4.01 -33.79 0.88
N THR A 83 -4.89 -32.84 1.19
CA THR A 83 -5.27 -31.73 0.30
C THR A 83 -5.07 -30.35 0.92
N ASP A 84 -4.56 -30.28 2.15
CA ASP A 84 -4.48 -29.02 2.92
C ASP A 84 -3.38 -28.08 2.39
N VAL A 85 -2.25 -28.63 1.90
CA VAL A 85 -1.08 -27.85 1.46
C VAL A 85 -0.42 -28.42 0.19
N LEU A 86 -1.21 -28.58 -0.88
CA LEU A 86 -0.77 -29.21 -2.14
C LEU A 86 0.52 -28.62 -2.73
N GLY A 87 0.72 -27.30 -2.63
CA GLY A 87 1.94 -26.66 -3.12
C GLY A 87 3.20 -27.13 -2.37
N LEU A 88 3.12 -27.22 -1.04
CA LEU A 88 4.23 -27.72 -0.23
C LEU A 88 4.44 -29.23 -0.43
N GLN A 89 3.37 -30.00 -0.60
CA GLN A 89 3.42 -31.44 -0.90
C GLN A 89 4.11 -31.72 -2.23
N LYS A 90 3.80 -30.94 -3.28
CA LYS A 90 4.50 -31.05 -4.57
C LYS A 90 5.99 -30.72 -4.45
N ILE A 91 6.34 -29.72 -3.64
CA ILE A 91 7.74 -29.36 -3.38
C ILE A 91 8.47 -30.52 -2.66
N ASP A 92 7.86 -31.10 -1.63
CA ASP A 92 8.38 -32.25 -0.86
C ASP A 92 8.61 -33.47 -1.77
N ASP A 93 7.63 -33.77 -2.63
CA ASP A 93 7.70 -34.88 -3.59
C ASP A 93 8.56 -34.56 -4.83
N MET A 94 9.17 -33.37 -4.91
CA MET A 94 9.95 -32.87 -6.06
C MET A 94 9.19 -32.98 -7.40
N ILE A 95 7.87 -32.75 -7.35
CA ILE A 95 6.98 -32.75 -8.50
C ILE A 95 6.98 -31.35 -9.11
N HIS A 96 7.47 -31.25 -10.35
CA HIS A 96 7.49 -30.01 -11.12
C HIS A 96 6.67 -30.18 -12.40
N ASP A 97 5.75 -29.24 -12.66
CA ASP A 97 5.07 -29.10 -13.94
C ASP A 97 5.70 -27.94 -14.74
N ALA A 98 5.54 -27.99 -16.07
CA ALA A 98 6.04 -26.94 -16.96
C ALA A 98 5.09 -25.73 -17.04
N GLU A 99 3.91 -25.83 -16.40
CA GLU A 99 2.94 -24.76 -16.31
C GLU A 99 3.11 -24.04 -14.98
N ASN A 100 3.50 -22.78 -15.03
CA ASN A 100 3.38 -21.89 -13.88
C ASN A 100 1.93 -21.38 -13.85
N ASP A 101 1.18 -21.73 -12.82
CA ASP A 101 -0.14 -21.13 -12.51
C ASP A 101 0.01 -19.63 -12.14
#